data_AF-A0A6I3KQI2-F1
#
_entry.id   AF-A0A6I3KQI2-F1
#
_cell.length_a   1.000
_cell.length_b   1.000
_cell.length_c   1.000
_cell.angle_alpha   90.00
_cell.angle_beta   90.00
_cell.angle_gamma   90.00
#
_symmetry.space_group_name_H-M   'P 1'
#
loop_
_entity.id
_entity.type
_entity.pdbx_description
1 polymer ?
#
loop_
_entity_poly.entity_id
_entity_poly.type
_entity_poly.pdbx_seq_one_letter_code
_entity_poly.pdbx_strand_id
1 'polypeptide(L)' 'MAFLGSVEIGVRDSKNPDGPAHVFTPGAWDPFVAGVRDGEFDRP' A
#
# COMPACT_ATOMS: atom_id res chain seq x y z
N MET A 1 5.40 8.35 -28.47
CA MET A 1 5.53 7.42 -27.31
C MET A 1 5.03 8.16 -26.08
N ALA A 2 3.98 7.68 -25.42
CA ALA A 2 3.55 8.21 -24.13
C ALA A 2 3.85 7.14 -23.08
N PHE A 3 4.70 7.46 -22.11
CA PHE A 3 4.88 6.63 -20.92
C PHE A 3 3.81 7.03 -19.91
N LEU A 4 2.88 6.11 -19.61
CA LEU A 4 1.98 6.29 -18.47
C LEU A 4 2.84 6.05 -17.21
N GLY A 5 3.25 7.15 -16.57
CA GLY A 5 4.10 7.10 -15.37
C GLY A 5 3.47 6.20 -14.31
N SER A 6 4.28 5.26 -13.80
CA SER A 6 4.08 4.48 -12.56
C SER A 6 2.63 4.14 -12.20
N VAL A 7 2.19 2.92 -12.52
CA VAL A 7 0.93 2.39 -11.96
C VAL A 7 1.07 2.32 -10.44
N GLU A 8 0.36 3.15 -9.69
CA GLU A 8 0.34 3.11 -8.23
C GLU A 8 -0.63 2.04 -7.72
N ILE A 9 -0.39 1.54 -6.50
CA ILE A 9 -1.26 0.59 -5.80
C ILE A 9 -1.97 1.33 -4.68
N GLY A 10 -3.29 1.51 -4.81
CA GLY A 10 -4.14 2.15 -3.80
C GLY A 10 -4.84 1.14 -2.90
N VAL A 11 -4.81 1.35 -1.59
CA VAL A 11 -5.51 0.55 -0.57
C VAL A 11 -6.50 1.44 0.17
N ARG A 12 -7.76 0.99 0.29
CA ARG A 12 -8.82 1.68 1.03
C ARG A 12 -9.04 1.02 2.38
N ASP A 13 -9.02 1.83 3.44
CA ASP A 13 -9.42 1.39 4.76
C ASP A 13 -10.96 1.35 4.85
N SER A 14 -11.52 0.14 4.87
CA SER A 14 -12.96 -0.07 5.06
C SER A 14 -13.50 0.46 6.40
N LYS A 15 -12.64 0.63 7.40
CA LYS A 15 -13.01 1.19 8.72
C LYS A 15 -13.00 2.71 8.74
N ASN A 16 -12.42 3.34 7.74
CA ASN A 16 -12.45 4.79 7.54
C ASN A 16 -12.70 5.11 6.05
N PRO A 17 -13.91 4.85 5.53
CA PRO A 17 -14.21 4.94 4.09
C PRO A 17 -14.08 6.35 3.52
N ASP A 18 -14.32 7.38 4.35
CA ASP A 18 -14.14 8.80 3.99
C ASP A 18 -12.69 9.27 4.14
N GLY A 19 -11.80 8.41 4.65
CA GLY A 19 -10.39 8.70 4.83
C GLY A 19 -9.57 8.69 3.53
N PRO A 20 -8.35 9.25 3.57
CA PRO A 20 -7.42 9.19 2.43
C PRO A 20 -7.03 7.74 2.11
N ALA A 21 -6.75 7.44 0.83
CA ALA A 21 -6.21 6.15 0.44
C ALA A 21 -4.74 6.03 0.87
N HIS A 22 -4.32 4.81 1.20
CA HIS A 22 -2.90 4.47 1.25
C HIS A 22 -2.42 4.17 -0.16
N VAL A 23 -1.35 4.84 -0.60
CA VAL A 23 -0.82 4.71 -1.96
C VAL A 23 0.61 4.19 -1.89
N PHE A 24 0.89 3.14 -2.66
CA PHE A 24 2.19 2.49 -2.73
C PHE A 24 2.71 2.53 -4.16
N THR A 25 4.03 2.64 -4.30
CA THR A 25 4.67 2.30 -5.59
C THR A 25 4.67 0.78 -5.77
N PRO A 26 4.73 0.26 -7.00
CA PRO A 26 4.82 -1.18 -7.24
C PRO A 26 5.97 -1.84 -6.47
N GLY A 27 7.13 -1.19 -6.40
CA GLY A 27 8.30 -1.72 -5.70
C GLY A 27 8.20 -1.69 -4.17
N ALA A 28 7.25 -0.94 -3.61
CA ALA A 28 7.03 -0.88 -2.16
C ALA A 28 5.97 -1.88 -1.67
N TRP A 29 5.13 -2.41 -2.57
CA TRP A 29 4.03 -3.29 -2.18
C TRP A 29 4.50 -4.65 -1.66
N ASP A 30 5.40 -5.33 -2.37
CA ASP A 30 5.92 -6.63 -1.94
C ASP A 30 6.64 -6.56 -0.57
N PRO A 31 7.55 -5.58 -0.32
CA PRO A 31 8.13 -5.39 1.00
C PRO A 31 7.09 -5.11 2.09
N PHE A 32 6.07 -4.29 1.80
CA PHE A 32 5.01 -4.00 2.76
C PHE A 32 4.24 -5.26 3.17
N VAL A 33 3.82 -6.08 2.21
CA VAL A 33 3.10 -7.34 2.47
C VAL A 33 3.98 -8.33 3.25
N ALA A 34 5.28 -8.38 2.96
CA ALA A 34 6.21 -9.21 3.72
C ALA A 34 6.28 -8.77 5.19
N GLY A 35 6.49 -7.48 5.47
CA GLY A 35 6.54 -6.96 6.84
C GLY A 35 5.24 -7.19 7.62
N VAL A 36 4.06 -7.07 6.96
CA VAL A 36 2.77 -7.41 7.57
C VAL A 36 2.70 -8.88 7.97
N ARG A 37 3.20 -9.80 7.13
CA ARG A 37 3.21 -11.24 7.44
C ARG A 37 4.17 -11.60 8.56
N ASP A 38 5.28 -10.88 8.65
CA ASP A 38 6.29 -11.06 9.68
C ASP A 38 5.88 -10.44 11.03
N GLY A 39 4.71 -9.78 11.09
CA GLY A 39 4.19 -9.14 12.30
C GLY A 39 4.91 -7.83 12.64
N GLU A 40 5.60 -7.21 11.69
CA GLU A 40 6.42 -6.01 11.93
C GLU A 40 5.62 -4.82 12.46
N PHE A 41 4.32 -4.79 12.17
CA PHE A 41 3.41 -3.72 12.58
C PHE A 41 2.50 -4.09 13.75
N ASP A 42 2.64 -5.28 14.32
CA ASP A 42 1.86 -5.70 15.47
C ASP A 42 2.26 -4.87 16.71
N ARG A 43 1.26 -4.38 17.44
CA ARG A 43 1.48 -3.64 18.69
C ARG A 43 1.68 -4.63 19.85
N PRO A 44 2.50 -4.29 20.84
CA PRO A 44 2.69 -5.13 22.05
C PRO A 44 1.40 -5.30 22.85
#